data_AF-B2WZ23-F1
#
_entry.id   AF-B2WZ23-F1
#
_cell.length_a   1.000
_cell.length_b   1.000
_cell.length_c   1.000
_cell.angle_alpha   90.00
_cell.angle_beta   90.00
_cell.angle_gamma   90.00
#
_symmetry.space_group_name_H-M   'P 1'
#
loop_
_entity.id
_entity.type
_entity.pdbx_description
1 polymer ?
#
loop_
_entity_poly.entity_id
_entity_poly.type
_entity_poly.pdbx_seq_one_letter_code
_entity_poly.pdbx_strand_id
1 'polypeptide(L)'
;SQYHKMYRTVKAVTGRQIFQPLHALRTAEKALLPGYHPFEWKPPLKNVSTNTEVGIIDGLSGLPLSIDDYPVDTIAKRFRYDAALVCALKDMEEEILEGLKAKNLDDYLNGPFTVVVKESCDGMGDVSEKHGSGPAVPEKAVRFSFTVMNISIEHGNESKRIFEEVKPNSELCCKPLCLMLADESDHETLTA
;
A
#
# COMPACT_ATOMS: atom_id res chain seq x y z
N SER A 1 12.22 -17.60 2.74
CA SER A 1 13.13 -18.77 2.90
C SER A 1 12.50 -20.08 2.41
N GLN A 2 11.24 -20.37 2.74
CA GLN A 2 10.56 -21.62 2.30
C GLN A 2 10.46 -21.76 0.77
N TYR A 3 10.06 -20.68 0.07
CA TYR A 3 10.07 -20.65 -1.41
C TYR A 3 11.42 -21.09 -2.00
N HIS A 4 12.53 -20.63 -1.41
CA HIS A 4 13.87 -20.97 -1.89
C HIS A 4 14.22 -22.45 -1.70
N LYS A 5 13.74 -23.06 -0.61
CA LYS A 5 13.87 -24.51 -0.40
C LYS A 5 13.11 -25.27 -1.50
N MET A 6 11.85 -24.89 -1.75
CA MET A 6 11.04 -25.47 -2.83
C MET A 6 11.72 -25.31 -4.19
N TYR A 7 12.12 -24.09 -4.55
CA TYR A 7 12.84 -23.78 -5.80
C TYR A 7 14.07 -24.69 -5.98
N ARG A 8 14.92 -24.80 -4.95
CA ARG A 8 16.12 -25.64 -4.99
C ARG A 8 15.77 -27.12 -5.17
N THR A 9 14.81 -27.64 -4.40
CA THR A 9 14.39 -29.04 -4.48
C THR A 9 13.85 -29.39 -5.85
N VAL A 10 12.92 -28.59 -6.39
CA VAL A 10 12.31 -28.83 -7.71
C VAL A 10 13.36 -28.76 -8.81
N LYS A 11 14.26 -27.77 -8.77
CA LYS A 11 15.35 -27.65 -9.75
C LYS A 11 16.31 -28.84 -9.69
N ALA A 12 16.64 -29.32 -8.50
CA ALA A 12 17.54 -30.45 -8.31
C ALA A 12 16.92 -31.78 -8.77
N VAL A 13 15.65 -32.03 -8.45
CA VAL A 13 14.96 -33.29 -8.80
C VAL A 13 14.62 -33.38 -10.29
N THR A 14 14.16 -32.27 -10.89
CA THR A 14 13.70 -32.28 -12.29
C THR A 14 14.80 -31.96 -13.31
N GLY A 15 15.93 -31.41 -12.85
CA GLY A 15 16.97 -30.86 -13.73
C GLY A 15 16.55 -29.61 -14.52
N ARG A 16 15.32 -29.08 -14.30
CA ARG A 16 14.77 -27.93 -15.02
C ARG A 16 14.53 -26.77 -14.06
N GLN A 17 14.82 -25.54 -14.50
CA GLN A 17 14.49 -24.34 -13.75
C GLN A 17 13.03 -23.94 -14.01
N ILE A 18 12.11 -24.56 -13.27
CA ILE A 18 10.66 -24.28 -13.36
C ILE A 18 10.32 -22.98 -12.63
N PHE A 19 10.74 -22.85 -11.38
CA PHE A 19 10.56 -21.65 -10.58
C PHE A 19 11.73 -20.67 -10.77
N GLN A 20 11.45 -19.38 -10.68
CA GLN A 20 12.49 -18.35 -10.76
C GLN A 20 13.23 -18.20 -9.42
N PRO A 21 14.53 -17.85 -9.43
CA PRO A 21 15.27 -17.60 -8.19
C PRO A 21 14.79 -16.34 -7.47
N LEU A 22 15.06 -16.25 -6.16
CA LEU A 22 14.61 -15.12 -5.33
C LEU A 22 15.00 -13.74 -5.85
N HIS A 23 16.17 -13.57 -6.48
CA HIS A 23 16.58 -12.27 -7.00
C HIS A 23 15.69 -11.82 -8.17
N ALA A 24 15.23 -12.75 -9.01
CA ALA A 24 14.31 -12.45 -10.09
C ALA A 24 12.94 -12.03 -9.54
N LEU A 25 12.45 -12.72 -8.50
CA LEU A 25 11.21 -12.33 -7.82
C LEU A 25 11.30 -10.94 -7.19
N ARG A 26 12.40 -10.60 -6.50
CA ARG A 26 12.60 -9.26 -5.93
C ARG A 26 12.65 -8.18 -7.00
N THR A 27 13.20 -8.47 -8.18
CA THR A 27 13.19 -7.51 -9.29
C THR A 27 11.78 -7.31 -9.82
N ALA A 28 11.00 -8.40 -9.98
CA ALA A 28 9.62 -8.32 -10.42
C ALA A 28 8.72 -7.60 -9.41
N GLU A 29 8.94 -7.83 -8.11
CA GLU A 29 8.20 -7.20 -7.01
C GLU A 29 8.24 -5.67 -7.06
N LYS A 30 9.36 -5.07 -7.52
CA LYS A 30 9.49 -3.61 -7.62
C LYS A 30 8.39 -2.98 -8.46
N ALA A 31 7.92 -3.66 -9.50
CA ALA A 31 6.88 -3.15 -10.38
C ALA A 31 5.50 -3.07 -9.69
N LEU A 32 5.31 -3.81 -8.60
CA LEU A 32 4.07 -3.91 -7.82
C LEU A 32 4.13 -3.10 -6.51
N LEU A 33 5.20 -2.35 -6.29
CA LEU A 33 5.39 -1.55 -5.08
C LEU A 33 5.17 -0.06 -5.37
N PRO A 34 4.64 0.69 -4.38
CA PRO A 34 4.60 2.14 -4.46
C PRO A 34 5.98 2.72 -4.76
N GLY A 35 6.01 3.73 -5.62
CA GLY A 35 7.25 4.35 -6.07
C GLY A 35 7.74 3.91 -7.46
N TYR A 36 7.05 2.96 -8.10
CA TYR A 36 7.46 2.47 -9.43
C TYR A 36 6.86 3.26 -10.59
N HIS A 37 5.56 3.54 -10.54
CA HIS A 37 4.86 4.22 -11.63
C HIS A 37 4.97 5.74 -11.51
N PRO A 38 5.30 6.46 -12.60
CA PRO A 38 5.24 7.92 -12.63
C PRO A 38 3.79 8.40 -12.64
N PHE A 39 3.52 9.52 -11.97
CA PHE A 39 2.21 10.17 -11.93
C PHE A 39 2.34 11.67 -11.68
N GLU A 40 1.23 12.39 -11.83
CA GLU A 40 1.16 13.84 -11.64
C GLU A 40 -0.17 14.18 -10.94
N TRP A 41 -0.12 15.16 -10.02
CA TRP A 41 -1.30 15.79 -9.46
C TRP A 41 -1.54 17.16 -10.10
N LYS A 42 -2.77 17.41 -10.55
CA LYS A 42 -3.23 18.70 -11.08
C LYS A 42 -4.44 19.19 -10.29
N PRO A 43 -4.32 20.29 -9.50
CA PRO A 43 -3.08 21.02 -9.19
C PRO A 43 -2.12 20.19 -8.30
N PRO A 44 -0.84 20.60 -8.18
CA PRO A 44 0.10 19.96 -7.25
C PRO A 44 -0.43 19.95 -5.82
N LEU A 45 -0.22 18.83 -5.12
CA LEU A 45 -0.64 18.67 -3.72
C LEU A 45 0.14 19.60 -2.79
N LYS A 46 -0.56 20.26 -1.88
CA LYS A 46 0.06 21.11 -0.85
C LYS A 46 0.86 20.24 0.15
N ASN A 47 2.10 20.64 0.45
CA ASN A 47 2.99 19.97 1.43
C ASN A 47 3.35 18.51 1.10
N VAL A 48 3.15 18.06 -0.15
CA VAL A 48 3.55 16.73 -0.60
C VAL A 48 4.61 16.87 -1.68
N SER A 49 5.70 16.10 -1.57
CA SER A 49 6.77 16.08 -2.58
C SER A 49 6.24 15.59 -3.94
N THR A 50 6.67 16.23 -5.02
CA THR A 50 6.37 15.81 -6.40
C THR A 50 7.15 14.59 -6.86
N ASN A 51 8.13 14.11 -6.07
CA ASN A 51 8.89 12.92 -6.40
C ASN A 51 7.97 11.68 -6.40
N THR A 52 7.90 10.95 -7.52
CA THR A 52 7.09 9.74 -7.64
C THR A 52 7.83 8.48 -7.25
N GLU A 53 9.16 8.52 -7.10
CA GLU A 53 10.03 7.39 -6.78
C GLU A 53 10.17 7.19 -5.25
N VAL A 54 9.04 7.24 -4.53
CA VAL A 54 9.01 7.10 -3.07
C VAL A 54 8.31 5.80 -2.68
N GLY A 55 9.09 4.86 -2.13
CA GLY A 55 8.59 3.59 -1.62
C GLY A 55 8.27 3.64 -0.11
N ILE A 56 8.78 2.66 0.63
CA ILE A 56 8.63 2.60 2.09
C ILE A 56 9.46 3.72 2.72
N ILE A 57 8.81 4.53 3.56
CA ILE A 57 9.43 5.61 4.32
C ILE A 57 9.23 5.40 5.82
N ASP A 58 10.04 6.12 6.60
CA ASP A 58 9.88 6.14 8.04
C ASP A 58 8.55 6.78 8.43
N GLY A 59 7.75 6.09 9.25
CA GLY A 59 6.45 6.59 9.70
C GLY A 59 6.59 7.82 10.58
N LEU A 60 7.70 7.93 11.32
CA LEU A 60 8.05 9.10 12.13
C LEU A 60 8.18 10.40 11.33
N SER A 61 8.36 10.31 10.01
CA SER A 61 8.29 11.48 9.11
C SER A 61 9.20 12.66 9.49
N GLY A 62 10.32 12.39 10.16
CA GLY A 62 11.28 13.40 10.61
C GLY A 62 11.06 13.94 12.02
N LEU A 63 10.20 13.31 12.82
CA LEU A 63 10.01 13.65 14.24
C LEU A 63 11.37 13.62 14.97
N PRO A 64 11.73 14.69 15.70
CA PRO A 64 13.04 14.79 16.31
C PRO A 64 13.20 13.73 17.41
N LEU A 65 14.36 13.07 17.40
CA LEU A 65 14.76 12.12 18.44
C LEU A 65 15.76 12.83 19.36
N SER A 66 15.25 13.71 20.21
CA SER A 66 16.03 14.38 21.27
C SER A 66 15.57 13.90 22.64
N ILE A 67 16.49 13.84 23.59
CA ILE A 67 16.18 13.53 25.00
C ILE A 67 15.34 14.66 25.64
N ASP A 68 15.44 15.87 25.10
CA ASP A 68 14.71 17.04 25.59
C ASP A 68 13.27 17.12 25.04
N ASP A 69 12.94 16.34 24.01
CA ASP A 69 11.62 16.31 23.37
C ASP A 69 10.74 15.19 23.95
N TYR A 70 9.46 15.15 23.56
CA TYR A 70 8.57 14.07 23.98
C TYR A 70 9.11 12.70 23.51
N PRO A 71 9.16 11.68 24.38
CA PRO A 71 9.72 10.38 24.01
C PRO A 71 8.87 9.71 22.93
N VAL A 72 9.52 9.33 21.83
CA VAL A 72 8.88 8.67 20.70
C VAL A 72 9.24 7.19 20.74
N ASP A 73 8.49 6.44 21.54
CA ASP A 73 8.71 5.01 21.78
C ASP A 73 7.91 4.15 20.78
N THR A 74 8.07 4.45 19.49
CA THR A 74 7.39 3.73 18.40
C THR A 74 8.34 3.42 17.24
N ILE A 75 8.02 2.35 16.52
CA ILE A 75 8.62 2.04 15.22
C ILE A 75 7.49 2.03 14.20
N ALA A 76 7.57 2.94 13.23
CA ALA A 76 6.56 3.05 12.18
C ALA A 76 7.18 2.97 10.78
N LYS A 77 6.46 2.34 9.84
CA LYS A 77 6.80 2.31 8.42
C LYS A 77 5.53 2.47 7.61
N ARG A 78 5.60 3.30 6.57
CA ARG A 78 4.44 3.61 5.73
C ARG A 78 4.81 3.81 4.28
N PHE A 79 3.81 3.74 3.43
CA PHE A 79 3.88 4.32 2.10
C PHE A 79 3.38 5.76 2.13
N ARG A 80 3.83 6.58 1.16
CA ARG A 80 3.19 7.87 0.89
C ARG A 80 1.84 7.60 0.25
N TYR A 81 0.80 8.30 0.70
CA TYR A 81 -0.56 7.86 0.42
C TYR A 81 -0.96 7.95 -1.06
N ASP A 82 -0.54 9.03 -1.73
CA ASP A 82 -0.66 9.20 -3.17
C ASP A 82 0.07 8.11 -3.97
N ALA A 83 1.30 7.77 -3.59
CA ALA A 83 2.07 6.71 -4.24
C ALA A 83 1.43 5.33 -4.04
N ALA A 84 0.87 5.06 -2.85
CA ALA A 84 0.13 3.83 -2.56
C ALA A 84 -1.15 3.74 -3.37
N LEU A 85 -1.91 4.84 -3.49
CA LEU A 85 -3.14 4.89 -4.27
C LEU A 85 -2.86 4.67 -5.76
N VAL A 86 -1.83 5.31 -6.31
CA VAL A 86 -1.42 5.12 -7.71
C VAL A 86 -1.00 3.68 -7.96
N CYS A 87 -0.22 3.08 -7.05
CA CYS A 87 0.14 1.67 -7.14
C CYS A 87 -1.10 0.77 -7.16
N ALA A 88 -2.03 0.98 -6.23
CA ALA A 88 -3.26 0.20 -6.17
C ALA A 88 -4.13 0.35 -7.43
N LEU A 89 -4.24 1.56 -7.99
CA LEU A 89 -4.98 1.79 -9.23
C LEU A 89 -4.28 1.17 -10.44
N LYS A 90 -2.95 1.14 -10.46
CA LYS A 90 -2.19 0.47 -11.51
C LYS A 90 -2.24 -1.05 -11.43
N ASP A 91 -2.28 -1.61 -10.22
CA ASP A 91 -2.55 -3.04 -10.01
C ASP A 91 -3.93 -3.45 -10.58
N MET A 92 -4.89 -2.52 -10.60
CA MET A 92 -6.27 -2.73 -11.05
C MET A 92 -6.53 -2.28 -12.50
N GLU A 93 -5.48 -2.03 -13.28
CA GLU A 93 -5.60 -1.48 -14.64
C GLU A 93 -6.42 -2.39 -15.56
N GLU A 94 -6.24 -3.70 -15.47
CA GLU A 94 -6.99 -4.67 -16.27
C GLU A 94 -8.49 -4.64 -15.92
N GLU A 95 -8.85 -4.66 -14.63
CA GLU A 95 -10.25 -4.60 -14.18
C GLU A 95 -10.93 -3.29 -14.55
N ILE A 96 -10.20 -2.17 -14.53
CA ILE A 96 -10.72 -0.86 -14.97
C ILE A 96 -11.03 -0.89 -16.48
N LEU A 97 -10.11 -1.41 -17.29
CA LEU A 97 -10.28 -1.53 -18.74
C LEU A 97 -11.42 -2.50 -19.11
N GLU A 98 -11.55 -3.61 -18.40
CA GLU A 98 -12.68 -4.54 -18.53
C GLU A 98 -14.00 -3.88 -18.14
N GLY A 99 -14.01 -3.09 -17.08
CA GLY A 99 -15.15 -2.30 -16.64
C GLY A 99 -15.63 -1.28 -17.68
N LEU A 100 -14.70 -0.58 -18.34
CA LEU A 100 -15.01 0.32 -19.46
C LEU A 100 -15.68 -0.44 -20.62
N LYS A 101 -15.08 -1.56 -21.04
CA LYS A 101 -15.62 -2.41 -22.11
C LYS A 101 -17.02 -2.93 -21.77
N ALA A 102 -17.24 -3.37 -20.53
CA ALA A 102 -18.54 -3.84 -20.06
C ALA A 102 -19.63 -2.75 -20.06
N LYS A 103 -19.24 -1.47 -20.04
CA LYS A 103 -20.14 -0.32 -20.16
C LYS A 103 -20.23 0.26 -21.58
N ASN A 104 -19.67 -0.44 -22.57
CA ASN A 104 -19.56 0.01 -23.96
C ASN A 104 -18.87 1.38 -24.08
N LEU A 105 -17.82 1.58 -23.29
CA LEU A 105 -16.96 2.76 -23.36
C LEU A 105 -15.64 2.36 -24.02
N ASP A 106 -15.03 3.32 -24.73
CA ASP A 106 -13.72 3.16 -25.34
C ASP A 106 -12.63 2.98 -24.26
N ASP A 107 -11.65 2.13 -24.53
CA ASP A 107 -10.54 1.83 -23.61
C ASP A 107 -9.49 2.96 -23.54
N TYR A 108 -9.50 3.88 -24.50
CA TYR A 108 -8.67 5.08 -24.52
C TYR A 108 -9.32 6.30 -23.83
N LEU A 109 -10.49 6.13 -23.20
CA LEU A 109 -11.19 7.25 -22.58
C LEU A 109 -10.40 7.78 -21.36
N ASN A 110 -10.05 9.06 -21.41
CA ASN A 110 -9.24 9.75 -20.40
C ASN A 110 -10.05 10.76 -19.56
N GLY A 111 -11.36 10.53 -19.45
CA GLY A 111 -12.27 11.35 -18.66
C GLY A 111 -11.95 11.30 -17.16
N PRO A 112 -12.52 12.21 -16.35
CA PRO A 112 -12.31 12.19 -14.92
C PRO A 112 -12.94 10.93 -14.32
N PHE A 113 -12.09 10.09 -13.74
CA PHE A 113 -12.51 8.96 -12.92
C PHE A 113 -12.74 9.45 -11.48
N THR A 114 -13.85 9.02 -10.89
CA THR A 114 -14.09 9.18 -9.46
C THR A 114 -13.78 7.85 -8.77
N VAL A 115 -12.82 7.87 -7.86
CA VAL A 115 -12.41 6.70 -7.09
C VAL A 115 -12.92 6.86 -5.66
N VAL A 116 -13.72 5.91 -5.20
CA VAL A 116 -14.20 5.86 -3.82
C VAL A 116 -13.29 4.93 -3.02
N VAL A 117 -12.64 5.48 -1.99
CA VAL A 117 -11.71 4.75 -1.13
C VAL A 117 -12.32 4.61 0.27
N LYS A 118 -12.33 3.38 0.81
CA LYS A 118 -12.62 3.11 2.21
C LYS A 118 -11.30 3.10 2.98
N GLU A 119 -11.17 3.99 3.94
CA GLU A 119 -10.06 4.01 4.88
C GLU A 119 -10.39 3.16 6.10
N SER A 120 -9.38 2.53 6.70
CA SER A 120 -9.56 1.70 7.89
C SER A 120 -8.34 1.80 8.79
N CYS A 121 -8.60 1.86 10.09
CA CYS A 121 -7.59 1.87 11.14
C CYS A 121 -8.01 0.90 12.23
N ASP A 122 -7.11 0.01 12.63
CA ASP A 122 -7.33 -0.94 13.71
C ASP A 122 -6.10 -1.09 14.60
N GLY A 123 -6.34 -1.07 15.92
CA GLY A 123 -5.38 -1.48 16.93
C GLY A 123 -5.36 -3.00 17.13
N MET A 124 -4.16 -3.53 17.38
CA MET A 124 -3.89 -4.93 17.67
C MET A 124 -3.16 -5.03 19.01
N GLY A 125 -3.71 -5.82 19.94
CA GLY A 125 -3.05 -6.20 21.18
C GLY A 125 -2.15 -7.42 21.01
N ASP A 126 -1.42 -7.76 22.08
CA ASP A 126 -0.59 -8.96 22.19
C ASP A 126 0.47 -9.12 21.07
N VAL A 127 1.01 -8.00 20.59
CA VAL A 127 2.08 -7.96 19.58
C VAL A 127 3.43 -7.97 20.31
N SER A 128 3.98 -9.16 20.56
CA SER A 128 5.18 -9.29 21.39
C SER A 128 6.37 -8.44 20.93
N GLU A 129 6.97 -7.73 21.87
CA GLU A 129 8.21 -6.99 21.64
C GLU A 129 9.37 -7.97 21.37
N LYS A 130 10.28 -7.58 20.48
CA LYS A 130 11.50 -8.35 20.23
C LYS A 130 12.67 -7.75 20.97
N HIS A 131 13.52 -8.60 21.54
CA HIS A 131 14.84 -8.16 21.99
C HIS A 131 15.62 -7.56 20.81
N GLY A 132 16.35 -6.47 21.06
CA GLY A 132 17.10 -5.77 20.03
C GLY A 132 17.67 -4.45 20.52
N SER A 133 18.18 -3.66 19.58
CA SER A 133 18.78 -2.35 19.82
C SER A 133 17.84 -1.18 19.57
N GLY A 134 16.54 -1.44 19.38
CA GLY A 134 15.53 -0.41 19.13
C GLY A 134 15.10 0.31 20.41
N PRO A 135 14.22 1.31 20.30
CA PRO A 135 13.53 1.85 21.47
C PRO A 135 12.70 0.74 22.13
N ALA A 136 12.38 0.93 23.42
CA ALA A 136 11.33 0.13 24.04
C ALA A 136 10.02 0.45 23.31
N VAL A 137 9.30 -0.58 22.86
CA VAL A 137 8.04 -0.38 22.11
C VAL A 137 6.90 -1.08 22.82
N PRO A 138 5.67 -0.57 22.72
CA PRO A 138 4.52 -1.26 23.31
C PRO A 138 4.30 -2.61 22.62
N GLU A 139 3.76 -3.59 23.36
CA GLU A 139 3.32 -4.88 22.81
C GLU A 139 1.98 -4.78 22.06
N LYS A 140 1.84 -3.72 21.28
CA LYS A 140 0.66 -3.32 20.53
C LYS A 140 1.07 -2.78 19.17
N ALA A 141 0.18 -2.90 18.20
CA ALA A 141 0.39 -2.32 16.89
C ALA A 141 -0.87 -1.58 16.44
N VAL A 142 -0.69 -0.54 15.65
CA VAL A 142 -1.76 0.10 14.89
C VAL A 142 -1.49 -0.07 13.41
N ARG A 143 -2.53 -0.43 12.66
CA ARG A 143 -2.48 -0.57 11.22
C ARG A 143 -3.48 0.38 10.58
N PHE A 144 -2.98 1.24 9.70
CA PHE A 144 -3.80 1.96 8.73
C PHE A 144 -3.76 1.26 7.39
N SER A 145 -4.92 1.12 6.78
CA SER A 145 -5.11 0.49 5.47
C SER A 145 -6.19 1.21 4.67
N PHE A 146 -6.26 0.92 3.38
CA PHE A 146 -7.33 1.40 2.52
C PHE A 146 -7.79 0.33 1.53
N THR A 147 -9.00 0.49 1.01
CA THR A 147 -9.58 -0.35 -0.04
C THR A 147 -10.22 0.54 -1.09
N VAL A 148 -9.93 0.29 -2.36
CA VAL A 148 -10.67 0.90 -3.48
C VAL A 148 -12.03 0.21 -3.57
N MET A 149 -13.10 0.93 -3.23
CA MET A 149 -14.45 0.36 -3.14
C MET A 149 -15.16 0.34 -4.48
N ASN A 150 -15.08 1.44 -5.22
CA ASN A 150 -15.64 1.53 -6.56
C ASN A 150 -14.94 2.63 -7.35
N ILE A 151 -15.00 2.49 -8.66
CA ILE A 151 -14.52 3.49 -9.61
C ILE A 151 -15.65 3.77 -10.58
N SER A 152 -15.93 5.06 -10.79
CA SER A 152 -16.86 5.53 -11.80
C SER A 152 -16.21 6.53 -12.73
N ILE A 153 -16.81 6.75 -13.89
CA ILE A 153 -16.35 7.70 -14.89
C ILE A 153 -17.53 8.54 -15.37
N GLU A 154 -17.30 9.84 -15.53
CA GLU A 154 -18.29 10.72 -16.15
C GLU A 154 -18.26 10.56 -17.67
N HIS A 155 -19.42 10.31 -18.26
CA HIS A 155 -19.58 10.20 -19.71
C HIS A 155 -20.87 10.88 -20.15
N GLY A 156 -20.76 12.06 -20.77
CA GLY A 156 -21.91 12.92 -21.04
C GLY A 156 -22.47 13.50 -19.74
N ASN A 157 -23.76 13.30 -19.47
CA ASN A 157 -24.43 13.76 -18.25
C ASN A 157 -24.61 12.64 -17.19
N GLU A 158 -23.99 11.48 -17.39
CA GLU A 158 -24.15 10.32 -16.52
C GLU A 158 -22.81 9.87 -15.92
N SER A 159 -22.84 9.46 -14.65
CA SER A 159 -21.73 8.77 -14.00
C SER A 159 -21.93 7.27 -14.15
N LYS A 160 -21.00 6.60 -14.83
CA LYS A 160 -21.04 5.14 -15.05
C LYS A 160 -20.05 4.46 -14.10
N ARG A 161 -20.54 3.58 -13.23
CA ARG A 161 -19.70 2.74 -12.39
C ARG A 161 -19.05 1.63 -13.22
N ILE A 162 -17.73 1.59 -13.26
CA ILE A 162 -16.94 0.64 -14.05
C ILE A 162 -16.30 -0.46 -13.21
N PHE A 163 -16.04 -0.19 -11.94
CA PHE A 163 -15.52 -1.15 -10.98
C PHE A 163 -16.29 -1.06 -9.67
N GLU A 164 -16.51 -2.21 -9.04
CA GLU A 164 -17.08 -2.33 -7.70
C GLU A 164 -16.45 -3.53 -7.00
N GLU A 165 -15.89 -3.31 -5.80
CA GLU A 165 -15.28 -4.35 -4.99
C GLU A 165 -16.36 -5.32 -4.49
N VAL A 166 -16.28 -6.57 -4.93
CA VAL A 166 -17.28 -7.61 -4.68
C VAL A 166 -17.22 -8.11 -3.23
N LYS A 167 -16.03 -8.06 -2.61
CA LYS A 167 -15.81 -8.51 -1.23
C LYS A 167 -15.09 -7.42 -0.43
N PRO A 168 -15.76 -6.31 -0.08
CA PRO A 168 -15.12 -5.13 0.49
C PRO A 168 -14.50 -5.32 1.87
N ASN A 169 -14.77 -6.44 2.54
CA ASN A 169 -14.18 -6.81 3.83
C ASN A 169 -13.18 -7.97 3.72
N SER A 170 -12.79 -8.34 2.50
CA SER A 170 -11.72 -9.32 2.24
C SER A 170 -10.38 -8.75 2.65
N GLU A 171 -9.54 -9.57 3.28
CA GLU A 171 -8.15 -9.23 3.58
C GLU A 171 -7.33 -8.98 2.29
N LEU A 172 -7.76 -9.53 1.15
CA LEU A 172 -7.06 -9.40 -0.12
C LEU A 172 -7.16 -8.00 -0.74
N CYS A 173 -8.26 -7.27 -0.48
CA CYS A 173 -8.48 -5.92 -0.99
C CYS A 173 -8.08 -4.83 0.01
N CYS A 174 -7.73 -5.21 1.25
CA CYS A 174 -7.31 -4.30 2.30
C CYS A 174 -5.80 -4.03 2.16
N LYS A 175 -5.44 -2.95 1.46
CA LYS A 175 -4.05 -2.60 1.16
C LYS A 175 -3.44 -1.85 2.37
N PRO A 176 -2.35 -2.36 2.97
CA PRO A 176 -1.72 -1.70 4.12
C PRO A 176 -1.05 -0.40 3.69
N LEU A 177 -1.24 0.65 4.49
CA LEU A 177 -0.68 1.98 4.25
C LEU A 177 0.39 2.36 5.28
N CYS A 178 0.10 2.16 6.56
CA CYS A 178 1.00 2.44 7.67
C CYS A 178 0.90 1.33 8.71
N LEU A 179 2.06 0.89 9.20
CA LEU A 179 2.18 -0.02 10.33
C LEU A 179 3.04 0.67 11.38
N MET A 180 2.56 0.71 12.62
CA MET A 180 3.28 1.26 13.75
C MET A 180 3.17 0.32 14.96
N LEU A 181 4.24 0.21 15.73
CA LEU A 181 4.22 -0.38 17.07
C LEU A 181 3.84 0.72 18.05
N ALA A 182 2.55 0.87 18.31
CA ALA A 182 1.96 1.92 19.13
C ALA A 182 0.68 1.40 19.78
N ASP A 183 0.26 2.03 20.88
CA ASP A 183 -1.08 1.83 21.43
C ASP A 183 -2.05 2.80 20.75
N GLU A 184 -3.19 2.32 20.24
CA GLU A 184 -4.22 3.21 19.68
C GLU A 184 -4.80 4.18 20.73
N SER A 185 -4.63 3.86 22.01
CA SER A 185 -5.06 4.70 23.13
C SER A 185 -4.05 5.82 23.45
N ASP A 186 -2.82 5.73 22.96
CA ASP A 186 -1.79 6.78 23.08
C ASP A 186 -2.02 7.80 21.96
N HIS A 187 -2.70 8.89 22.31
CA HIS A 187 -3.13 9.89 21.34
C HIS A 187 -1.96 10.70 20.78
N GLU A 188 -0.98 10.99 21.63
CA GLU A 188 0.22 11.74 21.28
C GLU A 188 1.04 10.98 20.23
N THR A 189 1.30 9.69 20.44
CA THR A 189 2.01 8.85 19.47
C THR A 189 1.19 8.62 18.20
N LEU A 190 -0.12 8.42 18.30
CA LEU A 190 -0.98 8.12 17.14
C LEU A 190 -1.17 9.33 16.21
N THR A 191 -1.13 10.55 16.75
CA THR A 191 -1.34 11.79 15.98
C THR A 191 -0.06 12.40 15.42
N ALA A 192 1.10 12.02 15.94
CA ALA A 192 2.42 12.43 15.45
C ALA A 192 2.77 11.81 14.09
#